data_AF-A0A0F7VPQ9-F1
#
_entry.id   AF-A0A0F7VPQ9-F1
#
_cell.length_a   1.000
_cell.length_b   1.000
_cell.length_c   1.000
_cell.angle_alpha   90.00
_cell.angle_beta   90.00
_cell.angle_gamma   90.00
#
_symmetry.space_group_name_H-M   'P 1'
#
loop_
_entity.id
_entity.type
_entity.pdbx_description
1 polymer ?
#
loop_
_entity_poly.entity_id
_entity_poly.type
_entity_poly.pdbx_seq_one_letter_code
_entity_poly.pdbx_strand_id
1 'polypeptide(L)'
;MSGRFQERAAERQVRATHGEVIRRDRLEAVAALACAASDHRRAMWMRGDAILKGASTERIEALRDESHMTRSAVTRPLVALRVLIEDQAVRTAADRMITLTYAIRDAYATTTRMPSVEVATTDSPPTCLVSVICPSAIR
;
A
#
# COMPACT_ATOMS: atom_id res chain seq x y z
N MET A 1 46.92 -23.14 23.13
CA MET A 1 45.52 -23.61 22.96
C MET A 1 44.53 -22.48 22.61
N SER A 2 44.94 -21.28 22.20
CA SER A 2 44.05 -20.11 22.02
C SER A 2 43.39 -19.98 20.64
N GLY A 3 44.04 -20.41 19.55
CA GLY A 3 43.58 -20.13 18.18
C GLY A 3 42.19 -20.69 17.84
N ARG A 4 41.90 -21.95 18.20
CA ARG A 4 40.57 -22.55 17.93
C ARG A 4 39.43 -21.93 18.74
N PHE A 5 39.72 -21.37 19.91
CA PHE A 5 38.71 -20.64 20.69
C PHE A 5 38.47 -19.25 20.11
N GLN A 6 39.52 -18.57 19.64
CA GLN A 6 39.41 -17.29 18.94
C GLN A 6 38.65 -17.42 17.61
N GLU A 7 38.92 -18.47 16.83
CA GLU A 7 38.21 -18.78 15.59
C GLU A 7 36.71 -19.01 15.83
N ARG A 8 36.35 -19.85 16.80
CA ARG A 8 34.94 -20.08 17.16
C ARG A 8 34.24 -18.85 17.71
N ALA A 9 34.95 -18.00 18.46
CA ALA A 9 34.41 -16.74 18.94
C ALA A 9 34.15 -15.77 17.78
N ALA A 10 35.08 -15.67 16.83
CA ALA A 10 34.92 -14.86 15.62
C ALA A 10 33.76 -15.36 14.75
N GLU A 11 33.63 -16.67 14.53
CA GLU A 11 32.49 -17.23 13.78
C GLU A 11 31.14 -16.92 14.43
N ARG A 12 31.04 -17.03 15.76
CA ARG A 12 29.80 -16.69 16.49
C ARG A 12 29.48 -15.21 16.34
N GLN A 13 30.50 -14.34 16.42
CA GLN A 13 30.33 -12.91 16.23
C GLN A 13 29.83 -12.59 14.81
N VAL A 14 30.43 -13.20 13.78
CA VAL A 14 30.02 -13.00 12.38
C VAL A 14 28.58 -13.45 12.16
N ARG A 15 28.20 -14.63 12.68
CA ARG A 15 26.82 -15.14 12.58
C ARG A 15 25.82 -14.22 13.30
N ALA A 16 26.17 -13.72 14.48
CA ALA A 16 25.32 -12.80 15.25
C ALA A 16 25.12 -11.47 14.50
N THR A 17 26.20 -10.87 14.01
CA THR A 17 26.13 -9.63 13.22
C THR A 17 25.32 -9.83 11.93
N HIS A 18 25.52 -10.95 11.23
CA HIS A 18 24.78 -11.24 10.00
C HIS A 18 23.28 -11.43 10.26
N GLY A 19 22.91 -12.10 11.36
CA GLY A 19 21.53 -12.25 11.78
C GLY A 19 20.85 -10.90 12.08
N GLU A 20 21.56 -9.97 12.72
CA GLU A 20 21.03 -8.63 13.02
C GLU A 20 20.86 -7.79 11.75
N VAL A 21 21.80 -7.87 10.80
CA VAL A 21 21.68 -7.18 9.50
C VAL A 21 20.44 -7.67 8.75
N ILE A 22 20.25 -8.98 8.64
CA ILE A 22 19.06 -9.55 7.98
C ILE A 22 17.77 -9.12 8.68
N ARG A 23 17.75 -9.13 10.02
CA ARG A 23 16.60 -8.69 10.80
C ARG A 23 16.27 -7.23 10.50
N ARG A 24 17.27 -6.35 10.52
CA ARG A 24 17.12 -4.93 10.20
C ARG A 24 16.62 -4.71 8.78
N ASP A 25 17.21 -5.37 7.80
CA ASP A 25 16.83 -5.22 6.38
C ASP A 25 15.39 -5.66 6.12
N ARG A 26 14.93 -6.72 6.80
CA ARG A 26 13.53 -7.16 6.75
C ARG A 26 12.58 -6.11 7.33
N LEU A 27 12.92 -5.54 8.48
CA LEU A 27 12.10 -4.48 9.10
C LEU A 27 12.06 -3.22 8.24
N GLU A 28 13.20 -2.84 7.66
CA GLU A 28 13.31 -1.71 6.73
C GLU A 28 12.44 -1.92 5.48
N ALA A 29 12.48 -3.12 4.88
CA ALA A 29 11.66 -3.44 3.72
C ALA A 29 10.16 -3.34 4.00
N VAL A 30 9.71 -3.84 5.17
CA VAL A 30 8.30 -3.74 5.59
C VAL A 30 7.91 -2.30 5.85
N ALA A 31 8.73 -1.53 6.58
CA ALA A 31 8.46 -0.13 6.88
C ALA A 31 8.41 0.72 5.60
N ALA A 32 9.38 0.54 4.70
CA ALA A 32 9.42 1.23 3.42
C ALA A 32 8.20 0.92 2.56
N LEU A 33 7.71 -0.33 2.56
CA LEU A 33 6.49 -0.70 1.84
C LEU A 33 5.26 -0.03 2.43
N ALA A 34 5.13 0.00 3.77
CA ALA A 34 4.01 0.62 4.45
C ALA A 34 3.97 2.15 4.22
N CYS A 35 5.13 2.81 4.23
CA CYS A 35 5.27 4.23 3.88
C CYS A 35 4.85 4.47 2.43
N ALA A 36 5.43 3.76 1.47
CA ALA A 36 5.12 3.93 0.06
C ALA A 36 3.63 3.68 -0.26
N ALA A 37 3.02 2.67 0.38
CA ALA A 37 1.58 2.42 0.24
C ALA A 37 0.74 3.57 0.82
N SER A 38 1.14 4.13 1.97
CA SER A 38 0.43 5.26 2.59
C SER A 38 0.56 6.55 1.79
N ASP A 39 1.75 6.82 1.24
CA ASP A 39 1.99 7.96 0.36
C ASP A 39 1.15 7.86 -0.93
N HIS A 40 1.07 6.65 -1.50
CA HIS A 40 0.23 6.43 -2.66
C HIS A 40 -1.27 6.60 -2.35
N ARG A 41 -1.75 6.09 -1.21
CA ARG A 41 -3.14 6.31 -0.76
C ARG A 41 -3.43 7.80 -0.57
N ARG A 42 -2.49 8.57 -0.02
CA ARG A 42 -2.60 10.02 0.14
C ARG A 42 -2.68 10.71 -1.22
N ALA A 43 -1.82 10.37 -2.18
CA ALA A 43 -1.87 10.93 -3.53
C ALA A 43 -3.20 10.63 -4.23
N MET A 44 -3.73 9.41 -4.08
CA MET A 44 -5.07 9.05 -4.58
C MET A 44 -6.18 9.88 -3.92
N TRP A 45 -6.12 10.05 -2.59
CA TRP A 45 -7.12 10.86 -1.87
C TRP A 45 -7.09 12.31 -2.32
N MET A 46 -5.91 12.93 -2.42
CA MET A 46 -5.75 14.32 -2.90
C MET A 46 -6.32 14.49 -4.31
N ARG A 47 -6.10 13.51 -5.18
CA ARG A 47 -6.65 13.51 -6.54
C ARG A 47 -8.16 13.38 -6.56
N GLY A 48 -8.72 12.44 -5.79
CA GLY A 48 -10.17 12.28 -5.66
C GLY A 48 -10.85 13.53 -5.09
N ASP A 49 -10.27 14.12 -4.04
CA ASP A 49 -10.74 15.37 -3.43
C ASP A 49 -10.73 16.54 -4.43
N ALA A 50 -9.66 16.69 -5.22
CA ALA A 50 -9.58 17.72 -6.26
C ALA A 50 -10.65 17.55 -7.35
N ILE A 51 -10.94 16.31 -7.76
CA ILE A 51 -12.01 16.02 -8.72
C ILE A 51 -13.37 16.40 -8.13
N LEU A 52 -13.65 15.97 -6.90
CA LEU A 52 -14.93 16.24 -6.23
C LEU A 52 -15.16 17.73 -5.98
N LYS A 53 -14.10 18.50 -5.75
CA LYS A 53 -14.15 19.96 -5.60
C LYS A 53 -14.18 20.73 -6.91
N GLY A 54 -14.12 20.06 -8.07
CA GLY A 54 -14.10 20.71 -9.37
C GLY A 54 -12.85 21.56 -9.60
N ALA A 55 -11.68 21.11 -9.12
CA ALA A 55 -10.42 21.81 -9.35
C ALA A 55 -10.08 21.90 -10.86
N SER A 56 -9.15 22.81 -11.21
CA SER A 56 -8.74 22.99 -12.60
C SER A 56 -8.11 21.73 -13.20
N THR A 57 -8.18 21.60 -14.52
CA THR A 57 -7.61 20.47 -15.26
C THR A 57 -6.11 20.33 -14.99
N GLU A 58 -5.37 21.45 -14.96
CA GLU A 58 -3.93 21.47 -14.69
C GLU A 58 -3.61 20.92 -13.29
N ARG A 59 -4.46 21.23 -12.30
CA ARG A 59 -4.29 20.70 -10.95
C ARG A 59 -4.53 19.19 -10.89
N ILE A 60 -5.54 18.71 -11.62
CA ILE A 60 -5.86 17.28 -11.70
C ILE A 60 -4.75 16.51 -12.42
N GLU A 61 -4.16 17.08 -13.48
CA GLU A 61 -3.04 16.50 -14.21
C GLU A 61 -1.77 16.44 -13.34
N ALA A 62 -1.44 17.51 -12.62
CA ALA A 62 -0.30 17.50 -11.69
C ALA A 62 -0.44 16.41 -10.61
N LEU A 63 -1.65 16.25 -10.04
CA LEU A 63 -1.94 15.18 -9.06
C LEU A 63 -1.90 13.78 -9.68
N ARG A 64 -2.21 13.66 -10.97
CA ARG A 64 -2.07 12.40 -11.70
C ARG A 64 -0.60 12.02 -11.85
N ASP A 65 0.27 12.96 -12.19
CA ASP A 65 1.71 12.70 -12.31
C ASP A 65 2.33 12.33 -10.95
N GLU A 66 1.97 13.05 -9.88
CA GLU A 66 2.37 12.71 -8.51
C GLU A 66 1.93 11.28 -8.14
N SER A 67 0.71 10.89 -8.56
CA SER A 67 0.24 9.53 -8.32
C SER A 67 0.99 8.44 -9.09
N HIS A 68 1.48 8.75 -10.30
CA HIS A 68 2.32 7.84 -11.06
C HIS A 68 3.68 7.64 -10.38
N MET A 69 4.26 8.73 -9.87
CA MET A 69 5.53 8.69 -9.14
C MET A 69 5.43 7.86 -7.86
N THR A 70 4.39 8.09 -7.05
CA THR A 70 4.16 7.31 -5.82
C THR A 70 3.86 5.85 -6.12
N ARG A 71 3.15 5.54 -7.21
CA ARG A 71 2.92 4.14 -7.64
C ARG A 71 4.23 3.43 -7.98
N SER A 72 5.13 4.10 -8.70
CA SER A 72 6.45 3.57 -9.03
C SER A 72 7.26 3.27 -7.77
N ALA A 73 7.22 4.17 -6.79
CA ALA A 73 7.93 4.06 -5.52
C ALA A 73 7.58 2.81 -4.69
N VAL A 74 6.37 2.24 -4.85
CA VAL A 74 5.94 1.00 -4.18
C VAL A 74 6.74 -0.22 -4.64
N THR A 75 7.25 -0.22 -5.88
CA THR A 75 7.82 -1.43 -6.50
C THR A 75 9.07 -1.92 -5.77
N ARG A 76 10.01 -1.02 -5.49
CA ARG A 76 11.28 -1.35 -4.83
C ARG A 76 11.08 -2.03 -3.46
N PRO A 77 10.32 -1.45 -2.51
CA PRO A 77 10.13 -2.10 -1.20
C PRO A 77 9.30 -3.40 -1.30
N LEU A 78 8.37 -3.52 -2.26
CA LEU A 78 7.64 -4.77 -2.46
C LEU A 78 8.56 -5.91 -2.91
N VAL A 79 9.48 -5.62 -3.84
CA VAL A 79 10.49 -6.59 -4.29
C VAL A 79 11.44 -6.95 -3.14
N ALA A 80 11.93 -5.95 -2.39
CA ALA A 80 12.81 -6.19 -1.24
C ALA A 80 12.14 -7.09 -0.19
N LEU A 81 10.87 -6.84 0.14
CA LEU A 81 10.09 -7.68 1.05
C LEU A 81 10.00 -9.13 0.55
N ARG A 82 9.66 -9.33 -0.73
CA ARG A 82 9.55 -10.67 -1.33
C ARG A 82 10.88 -11.42 -1.33
N VAL A 83 12.01 -10.72 -1.52
CA VAL A 83 13.35 -11.33 -1.50
C VAL A 83 13.78 -11.68 -0.07
N LEU A 84 13.57 -10.79 0.90
CA LEU A 84 14.13 -10.92 2.25
C LEU A 84 13.25 -11.77 3.19
N ILE A 85 11.94 -11.81 2.96
CA ILE A 85 10.97 -12.51 3.81
C ILE A 85 10.39 -13.69 3.06
N GLU A 86 10.63 -14.89 3.57
CA GLU A 86 10.13 -16.16 2.99
C GLU A 86 8.76 -16.57 3.51
N ASP A 87 8.31 -15.97 4.62
CA ASP A 87 6.99 -16.22 5.20
C ASP A 87 5.89 -15.87 4.20
N GLN A 88 5.11 -16.89 3.81
CA GLN A 88 4.08 -16.76 2.81
C GLN A 88 2.89 -15.91 3.28
N ALA A 89 2.56 -15.92 4.57
CA ALA A 89 1.49 -15.10 5.11
C ALA A 89 1.85 -13.61 5.03
N VAL A 90 3.11 -13.25 5.29
CA VAL A 90 3.60 -11.87 5.14
C VAL A 90 3.54 -11.42 3.68
N ARG A 91 3.97 -12.27 2.73
CA ARG A 91 3.90 -11.97 1.30
C ARG A 91 2.46 -11.76 0.84
N THR A 92 1.55 -12.66 1.23
CA THR A 92 0.12 -12.55 0.89
C THR A 92 -0.52 -11.30 1.51
N ALA A 93 -0.16 -10.94 2.74
CA ALA A 93 -0.62 -9.71 3.38
C ALA A 93 -0.14 -8.46 2.63
N ALA A 94 1.13 -8.43 2.20
CA ALA A 94 1.69 -7.35 1.39
C ALA A 94 0.97 -7.21 0.04
N ASP A 95 0.74 -8.31 -0.67
CA ASP A 95 0.02 -8.32 -1.95
C ASP A 95 -1.43 -7.83 -1.79
N ARG A 96 -2.10 -8.24 -0.72
CA ARG A 96 -3.45 -7.76 -0.38
C ARG A 96 -3.47 -6.26 -0.09
N MET A 97 -2.51 -5.75 0.68
CA MET A 97 -2.38 -4.32 0.96
C MET A 97 -2.22 -3.50 -0.32
N ILE A 98 -1.37 -3.93 -1.25
CA ILE A 98 -1.16 -3.24 -2.53
C ILE A 98 -2.42 -3.31 -3.41
N THR A 99 -3.07 -4.46 -3.47
CA THR A 99 -4.32 -4.64 -4.22
C THR A 99 -5.41 -3.69 -3.71
N LEU A 100 -5.63 -3.64 -2.40
CA LEU A 100 -6.61 -2.73 -1.78
C LEU A 100 -6.25 -1.26 -2.00
N THR A 101 -4.96 -0.93 -1.96
CA THR A 101 -4.45 0.42 -2.19
C THR A 101 -4.76 0.90 -3.62
N TYR A 102 -4.63 0.03 -4.62
CA TYR A 102 -4.96 0.37 -6.01
C TYR A 102 -6.46 0.37 -6.30
N ALA A 103 -7.26 -0.43 -5.59
CA ALA A 103 -8.72 -0.45 -5.73
C ALA A 103 -9.38 0.89 -5.37
N ILE A 104 -8.73 1.74 -4.56
CA ILE A 104 -9.23 3.08 -4.22
C ILE A 104 -9.46 3.94 -5.47
N ARG A 105 -8.65 3.75 -6.51
CA ARG A 105 -8.77 4.47 -7.79
C ARG A 105 -10.15 4.30 -8.42
N ASP A 106 -10.68 3.08 -8.38
CA ASP A 106 -11.94 2.75 -9.04
C ASP A 106 -13.12 3.42 -8.31
N ALA A 107 -13.03 3.54 -6.99
CA ALA A 107 -14.11 4.05 -6.15
C ALA A 107 -14.55 5.50 -6.46
N TYR A 108 -13.63 6.39 -6.86
CA TYR A 108 -13.98 7.77 -7.20
C TYR A 108 -14.04 8.04 -8.72
N ALA A 109 -13.51 7.13 -9.55
CA ALA A 109 -13.72 7.17 -11.00
C ALA A 109 -15.18 6.86 -11.36
N THR A 110 -15.83 5.98 -10.60
CA THR A 110 -17.26 5.65 -10.79
C THR A 110 -18.18 6.81 -10.41
N THR A 111 -17.82 7.65 -9.44
CA THR A 111 -18.63 8.80 -9.02
C THR A 111 -18.76 9.88 -10.09
N THR A 112 -17.76 10.02 -10.98
CA THR A 112 -17.82 10.91 -12.15
C THR A 112 -18.82 10.45 -13.20
N ARG A 113 -19.22 9.16 -13.17
CA ARG A 113 -20.21 8.57 -14.07
C ARG A 113 -21.42 8.09 -13.27
N MET A 114 -22.10 9.00 -12.59
CA MET A 114 -23.53 8.80 -12.35
C MET A 114 -24.29 9.31 -13.58
N PRO A 115 -24.67 8.45 -14.56
CA PRO A 115 -25.83 8.79 -15.36
C PRO A 115 -27.01 8.92 -14.39
N SER A 116 -27.85 9.93 -14.57
CA SER A 116 -29.12 10.05 -13.86
C SER A 116 -29.86 8.71 -13.94
N VAL A 117 -29.85 7.91 -12.87
CA VAL A 117 -30.56 6.65 -12.83
C VAL A 117 -32.01 6.97 -12.51
N GLU A 118 -32.84 6.93 -13.55
CA GLU A 118 -34.27 6.71 -13.40
C GLU A 118 -34.47 5.40 -12.63
N VAL A 119 -35.13 5.50 -11.49
CA VAL A 119 -35.35 4.39 -10.54
C VAL A 119 -36.35 3.43 -11.16
N ALA A 120 -35.86 2.40 -11.86
CA ALA A 120 -36.63 1.21 -12.17
C ALA A 120 -36.65 0.32 -10.93
N THR A 121 -37.80 0.29 -10.26
CA THR A 121 -38.12 -0.67 -9.20
C THR A 121 -38.30 -2.04 -9.82
N THR A 122 -37.31 -2.92 -9.69
CA THR A 122 -37.50 -4.36 -9.80
C THR A 122 -36.82 -5.08 -8.66
N ASP A 123 -37.69 -5.69 -7.88
CA ASP A 123 -37.56 -6.57 -6.73
C ASP A 123 -36.51 -7.69 -6.90
N SER A 124 -35.61 -7.83 -5.91
CA SER A 124 -34.91 -9.05 -5.44
C SER A 124 -33.45 -8.77 -5.01
N PRO A 125 -33.01 -9.15 -3.80
CA PRO A 125 -31.72 -8.73 -3.24
C PRO A 125 -30.61 -9.75 -3.45
N PRO A 126 -29.36 -9.27 -3.63
CA PRO A 126 -28.22 -9.95 -3.05
C PRO A 126 -27.49 -9.06 -2.04
N THR A 127 -27.56 -9.48 -0.78
CA THR A 127 -26.50 -9.39 0.25
C THR A 127 -25.59 -8.17 0.23
N CYS A 128 -25.94 -7.20 1.09
CA CYS A 128 -25.06 -6.50 2.03
C CYS A 128 -23.55 -6.46 1.71
N LEU A 129 -23.12 -5.55 0.83
CA LEU A 129 -21.74 -5.02 0.82
C LEU A 129 -21.75 -3.50 0.56
N VAL A 130 -22.62 -2.77 1.24
CA VAL A 130 -22.55 -1.29 1.31
C VAL A 130 -22.60 -0.87 2.76
N SER A 131 -21.47 -1.00 3.46
CA SER A 131 -21.26 -0.37 4.77
C SER A 131 -19.77 -0.21 5.08
N VAL A 132 -19.01 0.42 4.18
CA VAL A 132 -17.72 1.04 4.56
C VAL A 132 -17.47 2.26 3.67
N ILE A 133 -18.39 3.22 3.65
CA ILE A 133 -18.13 4.55 3.07
C ILE A 133 -18.61 5.60 4.08
N CYS A 134 -17.65 6.35 4.62
CA CYS A 134 -17.76 7.53 5.51
C CYS A 134 -18.16 7.33 6.99
N PRO A 135 -17.22 7.53 7.94
CA PRO A 135 -17.55 7.96 9.29
C PRO A 135 -17.25 9.46 9.46
N SER A 136 -18.04 10.33 8.82
CA SER A 136 -17.92 11.79 9.01
C SER A 136 -19.24 12.53 8.78
N ALA A 137 -20.33 12.14 9.44
CA ALA A 137 -21.48 13.01 9.69
C ALA A 137 -22.51 12.31 10.59
N ILE A 138 -22.40 12.47 11.91
CA ILE A 138 -23.50 12.77 12.85
C ILE A 138 -22.82 13.22 14.15
N ARG A 139 -22.99 14.53 14.43
CA ARG A 139 -22.67 15.30 15.64
C ARG A 139 -21.23 15.60 15.99
#